data_AF-A0A5E7KKA3-F1
#
_entry.id   AF-A0A5E7KKA3-F1
#
_cell.length_a   1.000
_cell.length_b   1.000
_cell.length_c   1.000
_cell.angle_alpha   90.00
_cell.angle_beta   90.00
_cell.angle_gamma   90.00
#
_symmetry.space_group_name_H-M   'P 1'
#
loop_
_entity.id
_entity.type
_entity.pdbx_description
1 polymer ?
#
loop_
_entity_poly.entity_id
_entity_poly.type
_entity_poly.pdbx_seq_one_letter_code
_entity_poly.pdbx_strand_id
1 'polypeptide(L)'
;MIVLASISGKTLFESAEITLPGTGMVQIFVNGVLGPRGRVLVLRKGADGVFYDYPELTFRQRAAVELSAELGDKLKIQFFDCQSAGIEVRQ
;
A
#
# COMPACT_ATOMS: atom_id res chain seq x y z
N MET A 1 -8.03 10.54 13.36
CA MET A 1 -7.20 9.73 12.46
C MET A 1 -7.32 8.28 12.90
N ILE A 2 -7.90 7.43 12.07
CA ILE A 2 -8.18 6.01 12.33
C ILE A 2 -7.19 5.18 11.50
N VAL A 3 -6.53 4.20 12.13
CA VAL A 3 -5.67 3.25 11.41
C VAL A 3 -6.54 2.14 10.84
N LEU A 4 -6.59 2.05 9.52
CA LEU A 4 -7.37 1.05 8.78
C LEU A 4 -6.61 -0.27 8.65
N ALA A 5 -5.30 -0.18 8.46
CA ALA A 5 -4.42 -1.35 8.35
C ALA A 5 -2.98 -0.98 8.71
N SER A 6 -2.27 -1.92 9.32
CA SER A 6 -0.83 -1.87 9.51
C SER A 6 -0.24 -3.21 9.09
N ILE A 7 0.62 -3.18 8.08
CA ILE A 7 1.16 -4.37 7.43
C ILE A 7 2.67 -4.24 7.41
N SER A 8 3.38 -5.28 7.83
CA SER A 8 4.83 -5.36 7.70
C SER A 8 5.22 -6.50 6.79
N GLY A 9 6.30 -6.31 6.04
CA GLY A 9 6.78 -7.24 5.03
C GLY A 9 8.29 -7.17 4.85
N LYS A 10 8.84 -8.26 4.31
CA LYS A 10 10.24 -8.39 3.89
C LYS A 10 10.28 -8.67 2.38
N THR A 11 11.46 -8.89 1.81
CA THR A 11 11.62 -9.25 0.39
C THR A 11 10.68 -10.37 -0.06
N LEU A 12 9.99 -10.15 -1.19
CA LEU A 12 9.03 -11.06 -1.82
C LEU A 12 7.79 -11.37 -0.98
N PHE A 13 7.44 -10.46 -0.06
CA PHE A 13 6.21 -10.57 0.72
C PHE A 13 5.04 -9.95 -0.05
N GLU A 14 3.96 -10.71 -0.16
CA GLU A 14 2.67 -10.25 -0.66
C GLU A 14 1.66 -10.29 0.49
N SER A 15 1.04 -9.15 0.80
CA SER A 15 0.01 -9.10 1.84
C SER A 15 -1.37 -9.49 1.30
N ALA A 16 -2.25 -9.90 2.21
CA ALA A 16 -3.67 -10.01 1.91
C ALA A 16 -4.28 -8.65 1.50
N GLU A 17 -5.40 -8.70 0.78
CA GLU A 17 -6.16 -7.53 0.32
C GLU A 17 -6.71 -6.72 1.51
N ILE A 18 -6.55 -5.41 1.49
CA ILE A 18 -7.20 -4.48 2.43
C ILE A 18 -8.45 -3.93 1.76
N THR A 19 -9.58 -3.95 2.46
CA THR A 19 -10.80 -3.27 2.01
C THR A 19 -10.88 -1.90 2.69
N LEU A 20 -11.09 -0.84 1.91
CA LEU A 20 -11.22 0.53 2.41
C LEU A 20 -12.68 0.78 2.83
N PRO A 21 -12.96 1.19 4.09
CA PRO A 21 -14.31 1.14 4.67
C PRO A 21 -15.25 2.30 4.27
N GLY A 22 -14.95 3.10 3.25
CA GLY A 22 -15.75 4.27 2.94
C GLY A 22 -15.28 5.02 1.70
N THR A 23 -16.09 5.99 1.25
CA THR A 23 -15.65 7.04 0.34
C THR A 23 -14.86 8.11 1.12
N GLY A 24 -13.67 8.51 0.65
CA GLY A 24 -12.90 9.57 1.26
C GLY A 24 -11.42 9.57 0.88
N MET A 25 -10.65 10.46 1.51
CA MET A 25 -9.19 10.46 1.40
C MET A 25 -8.60 9.48 2.41
N VAL A 26 -7.73 8.59 1.95
CA VAL A 26 -6.89 7.74 2.80
C VAL A 26 -5.43 8.09 2.60
N GLN A 27 -4.64 8.02 3.65
CA GLN A 27 -3.21 8.29 3.59
C GLN A 27 -2.45 6.98 3.76
N ILE A 28 -1.52 6.72 2.85
CA ILE A 28 -0.68 5.52 2.83
C ILE A 28 0.74 5.93 3.19
N PHE A 29 1.24 5.37 4.28
CA PHE A 29 2.58 5.62 4.80
C PHE A 29 3.44 4.39 4.62
N VAL A 30 4.59 4.53 3.96
CA VAL A 30 5.60 3.47 3.94
C VAL A 30 6.70 3.80 4.95
N ASN A 31 6.96 2.86 5.85
CA ASN A 31 7.96 2.94 6.90
C ASN A 31 8.97 1.79 6.77
N GLY A 32 10.19 1.99 7.25
CA GLY A 32 11.22 0.94 7.30
C GLY A 32 12.43 1.17 6.37
N VAL A 33 13.21 0.11 6.19
CA VAL A 33 14.47 0.04 5.42
C VAL A 33 14.25 -0.78 4.14
N LEU A 34 14.26 -0.07 3.02
CA LEU A 34 14.27 -0.64 1.68
C LEU A 34 15.74 -0.89 1.26
N GLY A 35 15.98 -1.99 0.55
CA GLY A 35 17.30 -2.26 -0.05
C GLY A 35 17.61 -1.28 -1.20
N PRO A 36 18.81 -1.36 -1.80
CA PRO A 36 19.21 -0.48 -2.90
C PRO A 36 18.28 -0.55 -4.12
N ARG A 37 17.58 -1.67 -4.32
CA ARG A 37 16.54 -1.86 -5.34
C ARG A 37 15.16 -2.10 -4.73
N GLY A 38 15.04 -1.80 -3.44
CA GLY A 38 13.86 -2.01 -2.64
C GLY A 38 12.71 -1.13 -3.11
N ARG A 39 11.55 -1.74 -3.27
CA ARG A 39 10.32 -0.99 -3.54
C ARG A 39 9.11 -1.64 -2.92
N VAL A 40 8.13 -0.81 -2.62
CA VAL A 40 6.80 -1.22 -2.18
C VAL A 40 5.83 -0.83 -3.28
N LEU A 41 5.06 -1.80 -3.75
CA LEU A 41 4.07 -1.64 -4.79
C LEU A 41 2.68 -1.73 -4.17
N VAL A 42 1.83 -0.77 -4.48
CA VAL A 42 0.42 -0.79 -4.11
C VAL A 42 -0.40 -0.97 -5.37
N LEU A 43 -1.22 -2.01 -5.38
CA LEU A 43 -2.13 -2.32 -6.47
C LEU A 43 -3.55 -1.99 -6.03
N ARG A 44 -4.31 -1.33 -6.90
CA ARG A 44 -5.74 -1.04 -6.67
C ARG A 44 -6.59 -1.98 -7.52
N LYS A 45 -7.66 -2.50 -6.94
CA LYS A 45 -8.65 -3.31 -7.66
C LYS A 45 -9.50 -2.39 -8.55
N GLY A 46 -9.52 -2.66 -9.85
CA GLY A 46 -10.39 -2.00 -10.82
C GLY A 46 -11.83 -2.51 -10.77
N ALA A 47 -12.72 -1.84 -11.50
CA ALA A 47 -14.14 -2.20 -11.59
C ALA A 47 -14.38 -3.59 -12.23
N ASP A 48 -13.42 -4.07 -13.02
CA ASP A 48 -13.39 -5.42 -13.62
C ASP A 48 -12.92 -6.51 -12.64
N GLY A 49 -12.55 -6.12 -11.42
CA GLY A 49 -12.08 -7.01 -10.37
C GLY A 49 -10.60 -7.39 -10.46
N VAL A 50 -9.84 -6.82 -11.40
CA VAL A 50 -8.40 -7.08 -11.57
C VAL A 50 -7.59 -6.04 -10.78
N PHE A 51 -6.44 -6.45 -10.24
CA PHE A 51 -5.52 -5.53 -9.56
C PHE A 51 -4.57 -4.90 -10.58
N TYR A 52 -4.59 -3.57 -10.63
CA TYR A 52 -3.71 -2.78 -11.47
C TYR A 52 -2.65 -2.10 -10.64
N ASP A 53 -1.47 -1.94 -11.24
CA ASP A 53 -0.43 -1.10 -10.66
C ASP A 53 -0.97 0.31 -10.49
N TYR A 54 -0.70 0.89 -9.32
CA TYR A 54 -0.98 2.27 -9.03
C TYR A 54 0.37 3.00 -8.98
N PRO A 55 0.89 3.49 -10.11
CA PRO A 55 2.30 3.88 -10.24
C PRO A 55 2.68 5.03 -9.29
N GLU A 56 1.71 5.90 -8.98
CA GLU A 56 1.85 7.01 -8.02
C GLU A 56 2.13 6.53 -6.58
N LEU A 57 1.87 5.25 -6.30
CA LEU A 57 2.11 4.59 -5.01
C LEU A 57 3.24 3.54 -5.08
N THR A 58 4.20 3.71 -5.99
CA THR A 58 5.45 2.95 -5.96
C THR A 58 6.50 3.68 -5.11
N PHE A 59 6.82 3.11 -3.95
CA PHE A 59 7.73 3.72 -2.99
C PHE A 59 9.13 3.10 -3.09
N ARG A 60 10.15 3.91 -3.37
CA ARG A 60 11.58 3.51 -3.32
C ARG A 60 12.31 3.97 -2.05
N GLN A 61 11.66 4.82 -1.25
CA GLN A 61 12.14 5.35 0.01
C GLN A 61 10.96 5.67 0.94
N ARG A 62 11.22 6.06 2.19
CA ARG A 62 10.18 6.45 3.15
C ARG A 62 9.38 7.64 2.62
N ALA A 63 8.09 7.47 2.38
CA ALA A 63 7.21 8.55 1.94
C ALA A 63 5.76 8.31 2.39
N ALA A 64 4.97 9.38 2.38
CA ALA A 64 3.54 9.38 2.61
C ALA A 64 2.84 9.90 1.35
N VAL A 65 1.79 9.22 0.91
CA VAL A 65 0.99 9.64 -0.25
C VAL A 65 -0.48 9.58 0.13
N GLU A 66 -1.24 10.58 -0.31
CA GLU A 66 -2.68 10.62 -0.17
C GLU A 66 -3.33 9.95 -1.38
N LEU A 67 -4.30 9.09 -1.11
CA LEU A 67 -5.08 8.38 -2.11
C LEU A 67 -6.55 8.70 -1.90
N SER A 68 -7.25 9.09 -2.97
CA SER A 68 -8.71 9.14 -2.95
C SER A 68 -9.25 7.74 -3.16
N ALA A 69 -10.04 7.25 -2.20
CA ALA A 69 -10.63 5.93 -2.19
C ALA A 69 -12.15 6.00 -2.23
N GLU A 70 -12.74 5.12 -3.02
CA GLU A 70 -14.17 4.89 -3.05
C GLU A 70 -14.55 3.71 -2.16
N LEU A 71 -15.82 3.68 -1.74
CA LEU A 71 -16.36 2.62 -0.92
C LEU A 71 -16.16 1.26 -1.62
N GLY A 72 -15.53 0.32 -0.93
CA GLY A 72 -15.31 -1.03 -1.44
C GLY A 72 -14.06 -1.19 -2.31
N ASP A 73 -13.29 -0.12 -2.51
CA ASP A 73 -11.95 -0.22 -3.08
C ASP A 73 -11.12 -1.22 -2.27
N LYS A 74 -10.31 -1.99 -3.01
CA LYS A 74 -9.35 -2.91 -2.42
C LYS A 74 -7.94 -2.57 -2.83
N LEU A 75 -7.05 -2.63 -1.85
CA LEU A 75 -5.61 -2.47 -2.05
C LEU A 75 -4.90 -3.80 -1.80
N LYS A 76 -3.91 -4.07 -2.63
CA LYS A 76 -2.99 -5.19 -2.46
C LYS A 76 -1.57 -4.66 -2.43
N ILE A 77 -0.75 -5.15 -1.51
CA ILE A 77 0.57 -4.61 -1.26
C ILE A 77 1.62 -5.68 -1.50
N GLN A 78 2.68 -5.31 -2.20
CA GLN A 78 3.82 -6.18 -2.49
C GLN A 78 5.12 -5.49 -2.10
N PHE A 79 6.01 -6.24 -1.44
CA PHE A 79 7.31 -5.78 -0.98
C PHE A 79 8.42 -6.48 -1.77
N PHE A 80 9.28 -5.69 -2.39
CA PHE A 80 10.39 -6.18 -3.21
C PHE A 80 11.71 -5.67 -2.62
N ASP A 81 12.68 -6.56 -2.41
CA ASP A 81 14.02 -6.21 -1.91
C ASP A 81 13.98 -5.29 -0.66
N CYS A 82 13.17 -5.67 0.33
CA CYS A 82 12.99 -4.93 1.59
C CYS A 82 13.64 -5.71 2.73
N GLN A 83 14.48 -5.07 3.54
CA GLN A 83 14.98 -5.69 4.78
C GLN A 83 13.90 -5.73 5.85
N SER A 84 13.23 -4.59 6.04
CA SER A 84 12.11 -4.42 6.96
C SER A 84 11.28 -3.25 6.47
N ALA A 85 10.09 -3.48 5.95
CA ALA A 85 9.21 -2.41 5.50
C ALA A 85 7.81 -2.61 6.07
N GLY A 86 7.08 -1.52 6.26
CA GLY A 86 5.70 -1.57 6.68
C GLY A 86 4.87 -0.49 6.00
N ILE A 87 3.60 -0.78 5.80
CA ILE A 87 2.60 0.16 5.34
C ILE A 87 1.61 0.41 6.47
N GLU A 88 1.29 1.68 6.67
CA GLU A 88 0.15 2.08 7.48
C GLU A 88 -0.85 2.83 6.61
N VAL A 89 -2.10 2.39 6.63
CA VAL A 89 -3.21 3.05 5.92
C VAL A 89 -4.06 3.74 6.98
N ARG A 90 -4.24 5.06 6.83
CA ARG A 90 -4.98 5.90 7.78
C ARG A 90 -6.09 6.67 7.08
N GLN A 91 -7.13 7.00 7.83
CA GLN A 91 -8.24 7.88 7.44
C GLN A 91 -8.45 8.99 8.47
#